data_AF-X0T388-F1
#
_entry.id   AF-X0T388-F1
#
_cell.length_a   1.000
_cell.length_b   1.000
_cell.length_c   1.000
_cell.angle_alpha   90.00
_cell.angle_beta   90.00
_cell.angle_gamma   90.00
#
_symmetry.space_group_name_H-M   'P 1'
#
loop_
_entity.id
_entity.type
_entity.pdbx_description
1 polymer ?
#
loop_
_entity_poly.entity_id
_entity_poly.type
_entity_poly.pdbx_seq_one_letter_code
_entity_poly.pdbx_strand_id
1 'polypeptide(L)'
;IEQIYRTISSGPGRESILMGARVAAWDDSGLHHESFWLGWVGGAEWAWSPGIPQPEEYVAKFMRLFYGPDVENMVEVYRLLDACARFWDQAWDRVPSRRGPSYFRPSHARWDRTIALPHLPELPTLDNRPFFVKCYSELLRSAGQQEKRLERLLHLLMDNMGRASRNRYNLEVLVSLARFLEHHVRLLRALAMAETMLDEARTALGQARFKEAESHLRSAGDALKDVADDRERMYDNLRTTWERSRYPKGQSVNGREFLHVMDDTKDHWADRTPDMSYLIMWERGLGLEEWAKRLESIADDFANLSAEYRQRCRPLTKEPVW
;
A
#
# COMPACT_ATOMS: atom_id res chain seq x y z
N ILE A 1 11.65 -14.33 14.23
CA ILE A 1 12.87 -15.16 14.38
C ILE A 1 12.88 -15.87 15.74
N GLU A 2 12.71 -15.14 16.86
CA GLU A 2 12.50 -15.68 18.22
C GLU A 2 11.50 -16.84 18.31
N GLN A 3 10.34 -16.70 17.67
CA GLN A 3 9.31 -17.73 17.71
C GLN A 3 9.79 -19.04 17.04
N ILE A 4 10.48 -18.94 15.90
CA ILE A 4 11.05 -20.11 15.21
C ILE A 4 12.08 -20.80 16.11
N TYR A 5 12.98 -20.01 16.72
CA TYR A 5 13.98 -20.51 17.67
C TYR A 5 13.33 -21.28 18.83
N ARG A 6 12.35 -20.67 19.52
CA ARG A 6 11.67 -21.31 20.66
C ARG A 6 10.91 -22.57 20.24
N THR A 7 10.16 -22.51 19.14
CA THR A 7 9.38 -23.65 18.65
C THR A 7 10.28 -24.84 18.32
N ILE A 8 11.40 -24.62 17.64
CA ILE A 8 12.31 -25.70 17.24
C ILE A 8 13.19 -26.17 18.39
N SER A 9 13.71 -25.26 19.21
CA SER A 9 14.70 -25.59 20.24
C SER A 9 14.06 -26.15 21.51
N SER A 10 12.88 -25.65 21.89
CA SER A 10 12.24 -25.96 23.17
C SER A 10 10.72 -26.10 23.08
N GLY A 11 10.17 -26.29 21.87
CA GLY A 11 8.73 -26.47 21.70
C GLY A 11 8.25 -27.83 22.20
N PRO A 12 6.93 -28.01 22.42
CA PRO A 12 6.36 -29.27 22.94
C PRO A 12 6.74 -30.53 22.15
N GLY A 13 7.00 -30.38 20.84
CA GLY A 13 7.45 -31.49 20.00
C GLY A 13 8.77 -32.13 20.45
N ARG A 14 9.57 -31.45 21.27
CA ARG A 14 10.83 -31.99 21.82
C ARG A 14 10.62 -33.09 22.86
N GLU A 15 9.42 -33.26 23.38
CA GLU A 15 9.06 -34.40 24.22
C GLU A 15 8.84 -35.70 23.41
N SER A 16 8.83 -35.60 22.07
CA SER A 16 8.63 -36.71 21.15
C SER A 16 9.90 -37.05 20.36
N ILE A 17 9.92 -38.24 19.75
CA ILE A 17 10.95 -38.62 18.76
C ILE A 17 10.65 -37.90 17.45
N LEU A 18 11.42 -36.84 17.15
CA LEU A 18 11.26 -36.05 15.92
C LEU A 18 12.14 -36.62 14.80
N MET A 19 11.56 -36.85 13.62
CA MET A 19 12.33 -37.22 12.41
C MET A 19 13.04 -36.04 11.74
N GLY A 20 12.61 -34.81 12.03
CA GLY A 20 13.17 -33.60 11.45
C GLY A 20 12.26 -32.38 11.63
N ALA A 21 12.60 -31.28 10.98
CA ALA A 21 11.82 -30.04 11.00
C ALA A 21 11.47 -29.59 9.57
N ARG A 22 10.30 -28.95 9.43
CA ARG A 22 9.86 -28.29 8.20
C ARG A 22 9.60 -26.82 8.50
N VAL A 23 10.28 -25.93 7.78
CA VAL A 23 10.09 -24.48 7.88
C VAL A 23 9.29 -24.03 6.66
N ALA A 24 7.99 -23.79 6.86
CA ALA A 24 7.10 -23.37 5.78
C ALA A 24 6.91 -21.85 5.79
N ALA A 25 6.93 -21.24 4.61
CA ALA A 25 6.43 -19.87 4.39
C ALA A 25 5.21 -19.98 3.47
N TRP A 26 4.03 -19.96 4.07
CA TRP A 26 2.78 -20.05 3.32
C TRP A 26 2.53 -18.73 2.57
N ASP A 27 2.26 -18.82 1.27
CA ASP A 27 2.08 -17.67 0.37
C ASP A 27 0.64 -17.10 0.39
N ASP A 28 -0.08 -17.32 1.49
CA ASP A 28 -1.46 -16.85 1.69
C ASP A 28 -1.60 -15.33 1.47
N SER A 29 -0.51 -14.60 1.75
CA SER A 29 -0.39 -13.16 1.57
C SER A 29 0.48 -12.71 0.42
N GLY A 30 0.93 -13.63 -0.45
CA GLY A 30 1.54 -13.24 -1.72
C GLY A 30 2.86 -12.51 -1.56
N LEU A 31 3.59 -12.73 -0.47
CA LEU A 31 4.88 -12.08 -0.25
C LEU A 31 5.94 -12.71 -1.15
N HIS A 32 6.90 -11.92 -1.60
CA HIS A 32 8.00 -12.44 -2.40
C HIS A 32 8.90 -13.35 -1.57
N HIS A 33 9.37 -14.47 -2.14
CA HIS A 33 10.13 -15.47 -1.39
C HIS A 33 11.42 -14.93 -0.74
N GLU A 34 12.00 -13.90 -1.35
CA GLU A 34 13.16 -13.17 -0.82
C GLU A 34 12.91 -12.59 0.60
N SER A 35 11.68 -12.36 1.03
CA SER A 35 11.40 -11.90 2.40
C SER A 35 11.58 -12.98 3.48
N PHE A 36 11.75 -14.26 3.11
CA PHE A 36 11.73 -15.38 4.06
C PHE A 36 13.10 -15.98 4.41
N TRP A 37 14.18 -15.60 3.71
CA TRP A 37 15.50 -16.22 3.88
C TRP A 37 16.01 -16.24 5.33
N LEU A 38 15.84 -15.14 6.07
CA LEU A 38 16.24 -15.07 7.49
C LEU A 38 15.53 -16.15 8.33
N GLY A 39 14.26 -16.44 8.04
CA GLY A 39 13.49 -17.45 8.76
C GLY A 39 13.82 -18.88 8.32
N TRP A 40 13.96 -19.11 7.01
CA TRP A 40 14.30 -20.44 6.47
C TRP A 40 15.66 -20.93 6.92
N VAL A 41 16.70 -20.08 6.81
CA VAL A 41 18.05 -20.45 7.22
C VAL A 41 18.10 -20.66 8.74
N GLY A 42 17.40 -19.83 9.52
CA GLY A 42 17.40 -19.95 10.98
C GLY A 42 16.68 -21.20 11.46
N GLY A 43 15.54 -21.51 10.85
CA GLY A 43 14.84 -22.74 11.15
C GLY A 43 15.64 -24.00 10.78
N ALA A 44 16.41 -23.97 9.68
CA ALA A 44 17.32 -25.05 9.34
C ALA A 44 18.49 -25.17 10.33
N GLU A 45 19.10 -24.05 10.72
CA GLU A 45 20.19 -23.99 11.70
C GLU A 45 19.76 -24.63 13.03
N TRP A 46 18.61 -24.23 13.59
CA TRP A 46 18.14 -24.78 14.87
C TRP A 46 17.55 -26.18 14.77
N ALA A 47 17.13 -26.61 13.58
CA ALA A 47 16.75 -27.99 13.36
C ALA A 47 17.98 -28.91 13.45
N TRP A 48 19.12 -28.45 12.91
CA TRP A 48 20.40 -29.13 12.98
C TRP A 48 21.07 -29.04 14.36
N SER A 49 21.05 -27.85 14.97
CA SER A 49 21.67 -27.54 16.26
C SER A 49 20.66 -26.84 17.18
N PRO A 50 19.82 -27.60 17.90
CA PRO A 50 18.78 -27.02 18.74
C PRO A 50 19.37 -26.16 19.85
N GLY A 51 18.81 -24.96 20.05
CA GLY A 51 19.22 -24.04 21.11
C GLY A 51 20.49 -23.23 20.84
N ILE A 52 21.22 -23.49 19.74
CA ILE A 52 22.49 -22.81 19.42
C ILE A 52 22.57 -22.56 17.90
N PRO A 53 22.95 -21.35 17.45
CA PRO A 53 23.27 -20.16 18.23
C PRO A 53 22.01 -19.46 18.80
N GLN A 54 22.20 -18.55 19.76
CA GLN A 54 21.11 -17.68 20.22
C GLN A 54 20.61 -16.79 19.07
N PRO A 55 19.34 -16.34 19.07
CA PRO A 55 18.76 -15.56 17.98
C PRO A 55 19.55 -14.32 17.57
N GLU A 56 20.12 -13.58 18.52
CA GLU A 56 20.89 -12.37 18.24
C GLU A 56 22.18 -12.70 17.48
N GLU A 57 22.89 -13.75 17.91
CA GLU A 57 24.09 -14.24 17.25
C GLU A 57 23.76 -14.78 15.86
N TYR A 58 22.67 -15.54 15.73
CA TYR A 58 22.18 -16.02 14.44
C TYR A 58 21.92 -14.86 13.47
N VAL A 59 21.15 -13.85 13.91
CA VAL A 59 20.81 -12.68 13.08
C VAL A 59 22.08 -11.95 12.64
N ALA A 60 23.02 -11.70 13.54
CA ALA A 60 24.28 -11.04 13.21
C ALA A 60 25.09 -11.83 12.17
N LYS A 61 25.20 -13.15 12.34
CA LYS A 61 25.84 -14.06 11.37
C LYS A 61 25.12 -14.04 10.02
N PHE A 62 23.79 -14.13 10.03
CA PHE A 62 22.99 -14.11 8.81
C PHE A 62 23.24 -12.85 7.99
N MET A 63 23.16 -11.66 8.61
CA MET A 63 23.33 -10.40 7.85
C MET A 63 24.69 -10.36 7.14
N ARG A 64 25.75 -10.77 7.85
CA ARG A 64 27.11 -10.79 7.32
C ARG A 64 27.31 -11.83 6.22
N LEU A 65 26.77 -13.04 6.39
CA LEU A 65 26.97 -14.14 5.44
C LEU A 65 26.10 -13.99 4.20
N PHE A 66 24.85 -13.56 4.39
CA PHE A 66 23.85 -13.44 3.34
C PHE A 66 24.08 -12.19 2.47
N TYR A 67 24.38 -11.03 3.04
CA TYR A 67 24.57 -9.80 2.25
C TYR A 67 26.05 -9.43 2.00
N GLY A 68 26.95 -9.92 2.86
CA GLY A 68 28.39 -9.60 2.81
C GLY A 68 28.88 -8.87 4.06
N PRO A 69 30.20 -8.70 4.23
CA PRO A 69 30.79 -8.12 5.43
C PRO A 69 30.56 -6.61 5.59
N ASP A 70 30.30 -5.90 4.49
CA ASP A 70 30.30 -4.43 4.47
C ASP A 70 28.91 -3.81 4.64
N VAL A 71 27.85 -4.63 4.75
CA VAL A 71 26.50 -4.13 5.03
C VAL A 71 26.38 -3.66 6.47
N GLU A 72 25.56 -2.64 6.67
CA GLU A 72 25.34 -2.01 7.96
C GLU A 72 23.85 -1.92 8.27
N ASN A 73 23.50 -1.98 9.56
CA ASN A 73 22.14 -1.72 10.06
C ASN A 73 21.03 -2.58 9.41
N MET A 74 21.35 -3.74 8.84
CA MET A 74 20.35 -4.62 8.23
C MET A 74 19.31 -5.13 9.23
N VAL A 75 19.63 -5.24 10.53
CA VAL A 75 18.62 -5.55 11.56
C VAL A 75 17.56 -4.44 11.67
N GLU A 76 17.96 -3.18 11.52
CA GLU A 76 17.05 -2.03 11.51
C GLU A 76 16.15 -2.08 10.27
N VAL A 77 16.72 -2.39 9.09
CA VAL A 77 15.96 -2.57 7.84
C VAL A 77 14.80 -3.55 8.02
N TYR A 78 15.05 -4.73 8.56
CA TYR A 78 14.01 -5.75 8.78
C TYR A 78 12.94 -5.29 9.78
N ARG A 79 13.34 -4.59 10.85
CA ARG A 79 12.40 -4.07 11.87
C ARG A 79 11.52 -2.95 11.32
N LEU A 80 12.10 -2.02 10.56
CA LEU A 80 11.36 -0.94 9.92
C LEU A 80 10.39 -1.50 8.88
N LEU A 81 10.82 -2.46 8.07
CA LEU A 81 9.97 -3.09 7.07
C LEU A 81 8.78 -3.83 7.72
N ASP A 82 9.00 -4.61 8.79
CA ASP A 82 7.90 -5.27 9.54
C ASP A 82 6.93 -4.23 10.14
N ALA A 83 7.45 -3.16 10.75
CA ALA A 83 6.61 -2.11 11.33
C ALA A 83 5.73 -1.40 10.27
N CYS A 84 6.30 -1.05 9.12
CA CYS A 84 5.57 -0.38 8.05
C CYS A 84 4.59 -1.33 7.33
N ALA A 85 4.95 -2.61 7.17
CA ALA A 85 4.04 -3.61 6.62
C ALA A 85 2.82 -3.87 7.53
N ARG A 86 3.02 -3.91 8.85
CA ARG A 86 1.93 -4.01 9.84
C ARG A 86 1.00 -2.80 9.77
N PHE A 87 1.56 -1.60 9.61
CA PHE A 87 0.75 -0.40 9.42
C PHE A 87 -0.12 -0.53 8.18
N TRP A 88 0.47 -0.89 7.03
CA TRP A 88 -0.29 -1.08 5.79
C TRP A 88 -1.41 -2.12 5.95
N ASP A 89 -1.18 -3.22 6.67
CA ASP A 89 -2.21 -4.24 6.87
C ASP A 89 -3.41 -3.73 7.70
N GLN A 90 -3.15 -2.82 8.64
CA GLN A 90 -4.13 -2.25 9.56
C GLN A 90 -4.78 -0.96 9.06
N ALA A 91 -4.24 -0.35 8.00
CA ALA A 91 -4.65 0.95 7.48
C ALA A 91 -5.94 0.93 6.65
N TRP A 92 -6.58 -0.23 6.51
CA TRP A 92 -7.77 -0.41 5.72
C TRP A 92 -9.00 -0.68 6.57
N ASP A 93 -10.14 -0.13 6.15
CA ASP A 93 -11.44 -0.59 6.62
C ASP A 93 -11.75 -1.97 6.03
N ARG A 94 -12.55 -2.75 6.75
CA ARG A 94 -13.02 -4.07 6.31
C ARG A 94 -14.48 -4.01 5.93
N VAL A 95 -14.81 -4.53 4.75
CA VAL A 95 -16.19 -4.66 4.28
C VAL A 95 -16.49 -6.10 3.88
N PRO A 96 -17.73 -6.59 4.00
CA PRO A 96 -18.08 -7.93 3.54
C PRO A 96 -17.73 -8.11 2.07
N SER A 97 -17.08 -9.22 1.74
CA SER A 97 -16.66 -9.49 0.37
C SER A 97 -17.84 -9.75 -0.55
N ARG A 98 -17.76 -9.24 -1.78
CA ARG A 98 -18.76 -9.50 -2.83
C ARG A 98 -18.83 -10.97 -3.27
N ARG A 99 -17.80 -11.77 -2.94
CA ARG A 99 -17.74 -13.21 -3.25
C ARG A 99 -18.71 -14.06 -2.43
N GLY A 100 -19.36 -13.48 -1.42
CA GLY A 100 -20.20 -14.24 -0.51
C GLY A 100 -19.38 -15.23 0.34
N PRO A 101 -20.05 -16.06 1.14
CA PRO A 101 -19.38 -17.03 2.00
C PRO A 101 -18.76 -18.17 1.18
N SER A 102 -17.77 -18.85 1.75
CA SER A 102 -17.17 -20.05 1.16
C SER A 102 -18.21 -21.19 1.04
N TYR A 103 -18.18 -21.93 -0.07
CA TYR A 103 -19.00 -23.14 -0.24
C TYR A 103 -18.74 -24.18 0.86
N PHE A 104 -17.46 -24.45 1.17
CA PHE A 104 -17.06 -25.42 2.19
C PHE A 104 -17.16 -24.88 3.61
N ARG A 105 -17.15 -23.55 3.77
CA ARG A 105 -17.19 -22.87 5.06
C ARG A 105 -18.20 -21.71 5.04
N PRO A 106 -19.51 -22.01 4.96
CA PRO A 106 -20.54 -20.98 4.80
C PRO A 106 -20.62 -20.00 5.98
N SER A 107 -20.10 -20.39 7.15
CA SER A 107 -20.01 -19.55 8.35
C SER A 107 -18.78 -18.63 8.38
N HIS A 108 -17.81 -18.79 7.47
CA HIS A 108 -16.60 -17.97 7.46
C HIS A 108 -16.82 -16.77 6.55
N ALA A 109 -17.07 -15.62 7.17
CA ALA A 109 -17.19 -14.34 6.47
C ALA A 109 -15.87 -13.99 5.77
N ARG A 110 -15.98 -13.60 4.51
CA ARG A 110 -14.87 -13.05 3.71
C ARG A 110 -14.91 -11.53 3.77
N TRP A 111 -13.74 -10.93 3.77
CA TRP A 111 -13.60 -9.48 3.91
C TRP A 111 -12.78 -8.91 2.76
N ASP A 112 -13.25 -7.80 2.23
CA ASP A 112 -12.49 -6.94 1.33
C ASP A 112 -11.98 -5.73 2.11
N ARG A 113 -11.02 -5.02 1.55
CA ARG A 113 -10.42 -3.82 2.13
C ARG A 113 -10.85 -2.60 1.35
N THR A 114 -11.06 -1.50 2.05
CA THR A 114 -11.44 -0.21 1.45
C THR A 114 -11.01 0.94 2.35
N ILE A 115 -11.12 2.16 1.83
CA ILE A 115 -11.02 3.43 2.56
C ILE A 115 -12.07 4.34 1.94
N ALA A 116 -12.87 5.05 2.75
CA ALA A 116 -13.82 6.00 2.20
C ALA A 116 -13.11 7.18 1.53
N LEU A 117 -13.58 7.63 0.37
CA LEU A 117 -13.03 8.82 -0.30
C LEU A 117 -13.67 10.10 0.26
N PRO A 118 -12.96 11.25 0.26
CA PRO A 118 -13.58 12.55 0.52
C PRO A 118 -14.83 12.76 -0.34
N HIS A 119 -15.87 13.38 0.22
CA HIS A 119 -17.09 13.63 -0.54
C HIS A 119 -16.81 14.70 -1.61
N LEU A 120 -17.43 14.52 -2.79
CA LEU A 120 -17.44 15.54 -3.83
C LEU A 120 -18.31 16.73 -3.38
N PRO A 121 -17.93 17.97 -3.73
CA PRO A 121 -18.71 19.15 -3.38
C PRO A 121 -20.00 19.27 -4.19
N GLU A 122 -21.05 19.81 -3.58
CA GLU A 122 -22.34 20.06 -4.23
C GLU A 122 -22.43 21.49 -4.79
N LEU A 123 -22.89 21.62 -6.03
CA LEU A 123 -23.17 22.94 -6.62
C LEU A 123 -24.53 23.48 -6.16
N PRO A 124 -24.69 24.82 -6.07
CA PRO A 124 -23.69 25.84 -6.36
C PRO A 124 -22.82 26.24 -5.17
N THR A 125 -23.02 25.68 -3.98
CA THR A 125 -22.42 26.12 -2.71
C THR A 125 -21.01 25.59 -2.46
N LEU A 126 -20.56 24.63 -3.27
CA LEU A 126 -19.35 23.83 -3.05
C LEU A 126 -19.30 23.17 -1.68
N ASP A 127 -20.46 22.78 -1.13
CA ASP A 127 -20.45 22.06 0.14
C ASP A 127 -20.00 20.61 -0.05
N ASN A 128 -18.81 20.31 0.48
CA ASN A 128 -18.16 19.01 0.45
C ASN A 128 -18.44 18.17 1.70
N ARG A 129 -19.24 18.65 2.68
CA ARG A 129 -19.58 17.90 3.90
C ARG A 129 -18.36 17.15 4.49
N PRO A 130 -17.30 17.88 4.92
CA PRO A 130 -16.01 17.30 5.25
C PRO A 130 -16.13 16.26 6.35
N PHE A 131 -15.54 15.10 6.12
CA PHE A 131 -15.59 13.96 7.03
C PHE A 131 -14.28 13.16 7.08
N PHE A 132 -13.51 13.10 5.99
CA PHE A 132 -12.39 12.18 5.82
C PHE A 132 -11.28 12.44 6.83
N VAL A 133 -10.78 13.67 6.92
CA VAL A 133 -9.71 14.08 7.84
C VAL A 133 -10.11 13.84 9.29
N LYS A 134 -11.39 14.08 9.62
CA LYS A 134 -11.93 13.84 10.95
C LYS A 134 -12.03 12.34 11.24
N CYS A 135 -12.62 11.58 10.33
CA CYS A 135 -12.87 10.15 10.45
C CYS A 135 -11.56 9.35 10.58
N TYR A 136 -10.58 9.67 9.74
CA TYR A 136 -9.30 8.98 9.67
C TYR A 136 -8.16 9.70 10.41
N SER A 137 -8.46 10.60 11.35
CA SER A 137 -7.45 11.42 12.03
C SER A 137 -6.33 10.62 12.72
N GLU A 138 -6.66 9.48 13.32
CA GLU A 138 -5.67 8.58 13.95
C GLU A 138 -4.82 7.85 12.92
N LEU A 139 -5.44 7.41 11.82
CA LEU A 139 -4.76 6.78 10.70
C LEU A 139 -3.77 7.76 10.05
N LEU A 140 -4.19 8.99 9.81
CA LEU A 140 -3.35 10.06 9.24
C LEU A 140 -2.17 10.41 10.16
N ARG A 141 -2.39 10.47 11.48
CA ARG A 141 -1.30 10.67 12.45
C ARG A 141 -0.29 9.54 12.39
N SER A 142 -0.76 8.29 12.30
CA SER A 142 0.08 7.10 12.21
C SER A 142 0.84 7.04 10.87
N ALA A 143 0.20 7.47 9.78
CA ALA A 143 0.81 7.60 8.46
C ALA A 143 2.01 8.56 8.49
N GLY A 144 1.88 9.71 9.15
CA GLY A 144 2.99 10.66 9.33
C GLY A 144 4.16 10.11 10.17
N GLN A 145 3.91 9.15 11.07
CA GLN A 145 4.99 8.43 11.76
C GLN A 145 5.66 7.39 10.85
N GLN A 146 4.89 6.71 10.00
CA GLN A 146 5.44 5.76 9.04
C GLN A 146 6.27 6.44 7.95
N GLU A 147 5.92 7.65 7.54
CA GLU A 147 6.68 8.41 6.55
C GLU A 147 8.17 8.53 6.93
N LYS A 148 8.44 8.94 8.18
CA LYS A 148 9.82 9.04 8.69
C LYS A 148 10.54 7.70 8.75
N ARG A 149 9.81 6.63 9.08
CA ARG A 149 10.35 5.26 9.12
C ARG A 149 10.68 4.75 7.72
N LEU A 150 9.82 5.04 6.75
CA LEU A 150 9.99 4.67 5.35
C LEU A 150 11.13 5.43 4.69
N GLU A 151 11.28 6.72 4.99
CA GLU A 151 12.44 7.52 4.57
C GLU A 151 13.75 6.89 5.09
N ARG A 152 13.81 6.59 6.39
CA ARG A 152 14.96 5.89 7.00
C ARG A 152 15.20 4.52 6.38
N LEU A 153 14.16 3.73 6.17
CA LEU A 153 14.23 2.40 5.57
C LEU A 153 14.79 2.46 4.15
N LEU A 154 14.26 3.34 3.30
CA LEU A 154 14.71 3.51 1.93
C LEU A 154 16.17 3.98 1.88
N HIS A 155 16.56 4.91 2.74
CA HIS A 155 17.96 5.34 2.84
C HIS A 155 18.89 4.17 3.19
N LEU A 156 18.56 3.39 4.23
CA LEU A 156 19.33 2.22 4.62
C LEU A 156 19.41 1.16 3.52
N LEU A 157 18.31 0.93 2.80
CA LEU A 157 18.27 -0.03 1.69
C LEU A 157 19.13 0.43 0.50
N MET A 158 19.10 1.72 0.16
CA MET A 158 19.93 2.31 -0.89
C MET A 158 21.42 2.25 -0.54
N ASP A 159 21.79 2.59 0.69
CA ASP A 159 23.18 2.50 1.16
C ASP A 159 23.69 1.06 1.10
N ASN A 160 22.88 0.11 1.58
CA ASN A 160 23.26 -1.31 1.56
C ASN A 160 23.27 -1.91 0.15
N MET A 161 22.56 -1.33 -0.81
CA MET A 161 22.65 -1.76 -2.21
C MET A 161 24.08 -1.60 -2.76
N GLY A 162 24.77 -0.51 -2.39
CA GLY A 162 26.15 -0.26 -2.77
C GLY A 162 27.17 -1.10 -1.99
N ARG A 163 26.85 -1.47 -0.75
CA ARG A 163 27.74 -2.21 0.17
C ARG A 163 27.63 -3.73 0.06
N ALA A 164 26.45 -4.24 -0.28
CA ALA A 164 26.23 -5.67 -0.38
C ALA A 164 27.09 -6.27 -1.50
N SER A 165 27.85 -7.30 -1.17
CA SER A 165 28.62 -8.09 -2.14
C SER A 165 27.88 -9.37 -2.56
N ARG A 166 26.77 -9.70 -1.89
CA ARG A 166 25.97 -10.90 -2.13
C ARG A 166 24.48 -10.57 -2.08
N ASN A 167 23.67 -11.38 -2.76
CA ASN A 167 22.20 -11.34 -2.71
C ASN A 167 21.59 -9.94 -2.89
N ARG A 168 22.18 -9.12 -3.78
CA ARG A 168 21.66 -7.77 -4.08
C ARG A 168 20.20 -7.77 -4.53
N TYR A 169 19.79 -8.80 -5.27
CA TYR A 169 18.40 -8.97 -5.69
C TYR A 169 17.42 -9.02 -4.50
N ASN A 170 17.83 -9.57 -3.35
CA ASN A 170 17.03 -9.53 -2.13
C ASN A 170 16.74 -8.08 -1.73
N LEU A 171 17.77 -7.22 -1.71
CA LEU A 171 17.63 -5.80 -1.40
C LEU A 171 16.74 -5.10 -2.42
N GLU A 172 16.80 -5.45 -3.72
CA GLU A 172 15.92 -4.88 -4.73
C GLU A 172 14.44 -5.19 -4.42
N VAL A 173 14.15 -6.43 -4.01
CA VAL A 173 12.81 -6.82 -3.55
C VAL A 173 12.40 -6.03 -2.31
N LEU A 174 13.28 -5.88 -1.31
CA LEU A 174 12.97 -5.09 -0.11
C LEU A 174 12.73 -3.60 -0.45
N VAL A 175 13.45 -3.05 -1.43
CA VAL A 175 13.22 -1.69 -1.94
C VAL A 175 11.86 -1.58 -2.61
N SER A 176 11.50 -2.52 -3.48
CA SER A 176 10.17 -2.52 -4.11
C SER A 176 9.04 -2.59 -3.08
N LEU A 177 9.22 -3.36 -2.00
CA LEU A 177 8.28 -3.44 -0.88
C LEU A 177 8.21 -2.13 -0.11
N ALA A 178 9.35 -1.52 0.19
CA ALA A 178 9.39 -0.23 0.88
C ALA A 178 8.70 0.88 0.04
N ARG A 179 8.89 0.89 -1.28
CA ARG A 179 8.21 1.80 -2.22
C ARG A 179 6.71 1.56 -2.26
N PHE A 180 6.27 0.31 -2.24
CA PHE A 180 4.84 -0.05 -2.15
C PHE A 180 4.22 0.48 -0.85
N LEU A 181 4.91 0.34 0.29
CA LEU A 181 4.44 0.86 1.57
C LEU A 181 4.45 2.40 1.61
N GLU A 182 5.47 3.04 1.02
CA GLU A 182 5.56 4.49 0.83
C GLU A 182 4.38 5.04 0.03
N HIS A 183 4.04 4.38 -1.07
CA HIS A 183 2.91 4.75 -1.91
C HIS A 183 1.59 4.77 -1.12
N HIS A 184 1.35 3.77 -0.27
CA HIS A 184 0.14 3.75 0.56
C HIS A 184 0.06 4.92 1.55
N VAL A 185 1.20 5.36 2.11
CA VAL A 185 1.23 6.58 2.95
C VAL A 185 0.90 7.82 2.12
N ARG A 186 1.38 7.90 0.87
CA ARG A 186 1.06 9.00 -0.05
C ARG A 186 -0.43 9.02 -0.41
N LEU A 187 -1.05 7.86 -0.63
CA LEU A 187 -2.50 7.76 -0.85
C LEU A 187 -3.28 8.40 0.30
N LEU A 188 -2.99 8.02 1.54
CA LEU A 188 -3.69 8.56 2.72
C LEU A 188 -3.54 10.09 2.82
N ARG A 189 -2.33 10.60 2.52
CA ARG A 189 -2.06 12.04 2.50
C ARG A 189 -2.78 12.76 1.36
N ALA A 190 -2.81 12.18 0.16
CA ALA A 190 -3.49 12.74 -1.00
C ALA A 190 -4.99 12.88 -0.73
N LEU A 191 -5.62 11.88 -0.11
CA LEU A 191 -7.03 11.94 0.29
C LEU A 191 -7.30 13.07 1.30
N ALA A 192 -6.44 13.24 2.31
CA ALA A 192 -6.57 14.33 3.29
C ALA A 192 -6.34 15.71 2.65
N MET A 193 -5.37 15.82 1.75
CA MET A 193 -5.08 17.05 1.01
C MET A 193 -6.23 17.43 0.08
N ALA A 194 -6.82 16.45 -0.62
CA ALA A 194 -7.98 16.67 -1.47
C ALA A 194 -9.15 17.26 -0.66
N GLU A 195 -9.49 16.69 0.51
CA GLU A 195 -10.55 17.26 1.36
C GLU A 195 -10.23 18.69 1.82
N THR A 196 -8.98 18.97 2.19
CA THR A 196 -8.54 20.31 2.60
C THR A 196 -8.71 21.32 1.47
N MET A 197 -8.31 20.95 0.24
CA MET A 197 -8.49 21.79 -0.95
C MET A 197 -9.97 22.03 -1.27
N LEU A 198 -10.85 21.05 -1.05
CA LEU A 198 -12.30 21.26 -1.20
C LEU A 198 -12.86 22.26 -0.16
N ASP A 199 -12.37 22.22 1.09
CA ASP A 199 -12.73 23.22 2.10
C ASP A 199 -12.22 24.63 1.74
N GLU A 200 -11.02 24.73 1.16
CA GLU A 200 -10.46 25.97 0.62
C GLU A 200 -11.30 26.50 -0.55
N ALA A 201 -11.75 25.63 -1.46
CA ALA A 201 -12.63 26.00 -2.57
C ALA A 201 -13.95 26.63 -2.06
N ARG A 202 -14.58 25.99 -1.07
CA ARG A 202 -15.80 26.51 -0.42
C ARG A 202 -15.55 27.86 0.25
N THR A 203 -14.40 28.01 0.91
CA THR A 203 -14.01 29.27 1.58
C THR A 203 -13.79 30.40 0.57
N ALA A 204 -13.09 30.12 -0.52
CA ALA A 204 -12.86 31.08 -1.61
C ALA A 204 -14.17 31.52 -2.27
N LEU A 205 -15.11 30.59 -2.47
CA LEU A 205 -16.46 30.92 -2.95
C LEU A 205 -17.19 31.88 -1.99
N GLY A 206 -17.14 31.62 -0.68
CA GLY A 206 -17.72 32.52 0.34
C GLY A 206 -17.14 33.93 0.32
N GLN A 207 -15.93 34.10 -0.21
CA GLN A 207 -15.25 35.38 -0.41
C GLN A 207 -15.40 35.94 -1.83
N ALA A 208 -16.28 35.37 -2.66
CA ALA A 208 -16.50 35.72 -4.06
C ALA A 208 -15.24 35.58 -4.96
N ARG A 209 -14.27 34.75 -4.56
CA ARG A 209 -13.03 34.49 -5.31
C ARG A 209 -13.21 33.27 -6.21
N PHE A 210 -14.07 33.41 -7.22
CA PHE A 210 -14.49 32.29 -8.07
C PHE A 210 -13.33 31.56 -8.77
N LYS A 211 -12.33 32.30 -9.27
CA LYS A 211 -11.16 31.67 -9.92
C LYS A 211 -10.30 30.87 -8.94
N GLU A 212 -10.14 31.35 -7.71
CA GLU A 212 -9.42 30.62 -6.66
C GLU A 212 -10.19 29.36 -6.29
N ALA A 213 -11.51 29.46 -6.12
CA ALA A 213 -12.36 28.29 -5.84
C ALA A 213 -12.25 27.21 -6.93
N GLU A 214 -12.34 27.61 -8.21
CA GLU A 214 -12.12 26.69 -9.34
C GLU A 214 -10.73 26.04 -9.30
N SER A 215 -9.68 26.82 -9.03
CA SER A 215 -8.31 26.33 -8.93
C SER A 215 -8.14 25.27 -7.84
N HIS A 216 -8.77 25.46 -6.67
CA HIS A 216 -8.73 24.48 -5.58
C HIS A 216 -9.45 23.18 -5.95
N LEU A 217 -10.60 23.25 -6.64
CA LEU A 217 -11.31 22.05 -7.13
C LEU A 217 -10.43 21.24 -8.08
N ARG A 218 -9.80 21.89 -9.07
CA ARG A 218 -8.91 21.23 -10.02
C ARG A 218 -7.69 20.62 -9.33
N SER A 219 -7.07 21.37 -8.41
CA SER A 219 -5.90 20.88 -7.65
C SER A 219 -6.21 19.64 -6.81
N ALA A 220 -7.41 19.54 -6.23
CA ALA A 220 -7.85 18.36 -5.50
C ALA A 220 -8.01 17.14 -6.42
N GLY A 221 -8.55 17.34 -7.63
CA GLY A 221 -8.68 16.30 -8.65
C GLY A 221 -7.31 15.81 -9.13
N ASP A 222 -6.41 16.75 -9.43
CA ASP A 222 -5.04 16.46 -9.86
C ASP A 222 -4.28 15.67 -8.79
N ALA A 223 -4.42 16.02 -7.52
CA ALA A 223 -3.76 15.29 -6.42
C ALA A 223 -4.17 13.81 -6.36
N LEU A 224 -5.45 13.48 -6.59
CA LEU A 224 -5.90 12.08 -6.60
C LEU A 224 -5.57 11.35 -7.91
N LYS A 225 -5.49 12.07 -9.02
CA LYS A 225 -5.01 11.53 -10.29
C LYS A 225 -3.52 11.18 -10.21
N ASP A 226 -2.71 12.08 -9.65
CA ASP A 226 -1.27 11.90 -9.51
C ASP A 226 -0.93 10.68 -8.66
N VAL A 227 -1.68 10.44 -7.57
CA VAL A 227 -1.48 9.24 -6.75
C VAL A 227 -1.97 7.98 -7.45
N ALA A 228 -3.07 8.04 -8.21
CA ALA A 228 -3.52 6.91 -9.03
C ALA A 228 -2.48 6.54 -10.11
N ASP A 229 -1.84 7.53 -10.75
CA ASP A 229 -0.76 7.29 -11.71
C ASP A 229 0.51 6.77 -11.00
N ASP A 230 0.79 7.24 -9.78
CA ASP A 230 1.90 6.73 -8.95
C ASP A 230 1.71 5.26 -8.59
N ARG A 231 0.48 4.83 -8.30
CA ARG A 231 0.13 3.43 -8.02
C ARG A 231 0.57 2.53 -9.16
N GLU A 232 0.24 2.90 -10.40
CA GLU A 232 0.56 2.09 -11.58
C GLU A 232 2.07 2.05 -11.85
N ARG A 233 2.77 3.20 -11.74
CA ARG A 233 4.24 3.23 -11.86
C ARG A 233 4.93 2.38 -10.78
N MET A 234 4.47 2.49 -9.54
CA MET A 234 4.97 1.71 -8.42
C MET A 234 4.73 0.21 -8.65
N TYR A 235 3.53 -0.15 -9.10
CA TYR A 235 3.17 -1.53 -9.41
C TYR A 235 4.03 -2.12 -10.52
N ASP A 236 4.27 -1.38 -11.61
CA ASP A 236 5.12 -1.84 -12.70
C ASP A 236 6.57 -2.06 -12.27
N ASN A 237 7.10 -1.17 -11.43
CA ASN A 237 8.46 -1.33 -10.87
C ASN A 237 8.54 -2.56 -9.95
N LEU A 238 7.54 -2.76 -9.09
CA LEU A 238 7.46 -3.94 -8.22
C LEU A 238 7.36 -5.21 -9.06
N ARG A 239 6.45 -5.23 -10.04
CA ARG A 239 6.25 -6.36 -10.93
C ARG A 239 7.53 -6.73 -11.66
N THR A 240 8.19 -5.74 -12.27
CA THR A 240 9.45 -5.93 -13.00
C THR A 240 10.54 -6.54 -12.10
N THR A 241 10.58 -6.12 -10.83
CA THR A 241 11.54 -6.66 -9.87
C THR A 241 11.20 -8.12 -9.54
N TRP A 242 9.96 -8.41 -9.15
CA TRP A 242 9.56 -9.72 -8.65
C TRP A 242 9.52 -10.79 -9.74
N GLU A 243 9.15 -10.42 -10.96
CA GLU A 243 9.09 -11.34 -12.10
C GLU A 243 10.44 -11.89 -12.54
N ARG A 244 11.55 -11.37 -11.99
CA ARG A 244 12.88 -11.97 -12.17
C ARG A 244 12.98 -13.37 -11.57
N SER A 245 12.19 -13.69 -10.53
CA SER A 245 12.21 -15.00 -9.87
C SER A 245 10.82 -15.54 -9.49
N ARG A 246 9.74 -14.83 -9.85
CA ARG A 246 8.36 -15.22 -9.54
C ARG A 246 7.49 -15.08 -10.78
N TYR A 247 6.96 -16.21 -11.25
CA TYR A 247 6.05 -16.21 -12.39
C TYR A 247 4.59 -16.01 -11.95
N PRO A 248 3.72 -15.44 -12.82
CA PRO A 248 2.29 -15.47 -12.62
C PRO A 248 1.76 -16.89 -12.40
N LYS A 249 0.75 -17.02 -11.54
CA LYS A 249 0.10 -18.29 -11.25
C LYS A 249 -0.66 -18.76 -12.49
N GLY A 250 -0.54 -20.04 -12.81
CA GLY A 250 -1.14 -20.60 -14.01
C GLY A 250 -0.51 -20.11 -15.32
N GLN A 251 0.71 -19.56 -15.30
CA GLN A 251 1.39 -19.15 -16.54
C GLN A 251 1.55 -20.34 -17.50
N SER A 252 1.09 -20.15 -18.74
CA SER A 252 1.28 -21.11 -19.83
C SER A 252 2.74 -21.15 -20.27
N VAL A 253 3.29 -22.34 -20.52
CA VAL A 253 4.69 -22.52 -20.93
C VAL A 253 4.82 -23.61 -21.98
N ASN A 254 5.62 -23.38 -23.02
CA ASN A 254 5.90 -24.33 -24.10
C ASN A 254 4.64 -24.96 -24.73
N GLY A 255 3.61 -24.14 -24.97
CA GLY A 255 2.35 -24.60 -25.56
C GLY A 255 1.45 -25.40 -24.61
N ARG A 256 1.80 -25.53 -23.33
CA ARG A 256 0.93 -26.09 -22.29
C ARG A 256 0.18 -24.98 -21.58
N GLU A 257 -1.14 -25.10 -21.55
CA GLU A 257 -2.00 -24.22 -20.77
C GLU A 257 -2.11 -24.71 -19.33
N PHE A 258 -1.97 -23.77 -18.40
CA PHE A 258 -2.16 -24.01 -16.98
C PHE A 258 -3.32 -23.18 -16.45
N LEU A 259 -4.07 -23.74 -15.52
CA LEU A 259 -5.27 -23.12 -14.96
C LEU A 259 -4.93 -22.44 -13.64
N HIS A 260 -5.30 -21.17 -13.51
CA HIS A 260 -5.45 -20.51 -12.23
C HIS A 260 -6.92 -20.46 -11.85
N VAL A 261 -7.30 -21.18 -10.80
CA VAL A 261 -8.62 -21.07 -10.16
C VAL A 261 -8.37 -20.89 -8.68
N MET A 262 -8.89 -19.79 -8.15
CA MET A 262 -8.79 -19.52 -6.72
C MET A 262 -9.56 -20.58 -5.93
N ASP A 263 -8.92 -21.14 -4.90
CA ASP A 263 -9.60 -22.05 -3.97
C ASP A 263 -10.76 -21.33 -3.27
N ASP A 264 -11.92 -22.00 -3.22
CA ASP A 264 -13.11 -21.50 -2.54
C ASP A 264 -13.16 -21.89 -1.05
N THR A 265 -12.18 -22.65 -0.54
CA THR A 265 -12.14 -23.09 0.86
C THR A 265 -11.54 -22.04 1.79
N LYS A 266 -10.57 -21.26 1.30
CA LYS A 266 -9.81 -20.27 2.08
C LYS A 266 -9.81 -18.91 1.40
N ASP A 267 -9.80 -17.83 2.18
CA ASP A 267 -9.72 -16.45 1.66
C ASP A 267 -8.25 -16.02 1.54
N HIS A 268 -7.48 -16.71 0.70
CA HIS A 268 -6.11 -16.34 0.38
C HIS A 268 -6.12 -15.13 -0.55
N TRP A 269 -5.91 -13.92 -0.02
CA TRP A 269 -6.08 -12.72 -0.81
C TRP A 269 -5.10 -12.63 -1.98
N ALA A 270 -3.88 -13.17 -1.83
CA ALA A 270 -2.91 -13.25 -2.92
C ALA A 270 -3.34 -14.17 -4.07
N ASP A 271 -4.34 -15.03 -3.86
CA ASP A 271 -4.85 -15.96 -4.86
C ASP A 271 -6.04 -15.40 -5.65
N ARG A 272 -6.50 -14.20 -5.30
CA ARG A 272 -7.59 -13.50 -5.98
C ARG A 272 -7.24 -13.10 -7.41
N THR A 273 -5.96 -12.97 -7.73
CA THR A 273 -5.46 -12.71 -9.09
C THR A 273 -4.31 -13.66 -9.41
N PRO A 274 -4.16 -14.06 -10.69
CA PRO A 274 -3.03 -14.91 -11.10
C PRO A 274 -1.70 -14.13 -11.09
N ASP A 275 -1.74 -12.83 -11.39
CA ASP A 275 -0.60 -11.92 -11.35
C ASP A 275 -0.52 -11.20 -9.99
N MET A 276 0.42 -10.27 -9.86
CA MET A 276 0.61 -9.49 -8.62
C MET A 276 -0.40 -8.37 -8.41
N SER A 277 -1.42 -8.22 -9.26
CA SER A 277 -2.40 -7.14 -9.12
C SER A 277 -3.20 -7.23 -7.82
N TYR A 278 -3.17 -8.38 -7.12
CA TYR A 278 -3.69 -8.51 -5.77
C TYR A 278 -3.12 -7.46 -4.80
N LEU A 279 -1.85 -7.05 -4.96
CA LEU A 279 -1.19 -6.06 -4.10
C LEU A 279 -1.87 -4.69 -4.14
N ILE A 280 -2.49 -4.33 -5.27
CA ILE A 280 -3.09 -3.02 -5.52
C ILE A 280 -4.60 -3.09 -5.82
N MET A 281 -5.20 -4.28 -5.75
CA MET A 281 -6.60 -4.49 -6.15
C MET A 281 -7.58 -3.62 -5.35
N TRP A 282 -7.30 -3.42 -4.06
CA TRP A 282 -8.19 -2.68 -3.18
C TRP A 282 -8.14 -1.18 -3.47
N GLU A 283 -6.95 -0.67 -3.75
CA GLU A 283 -6.77 0.72 -4.15
C GLU A 283 -7.43 1.02 -5.49
N ARG A 284 -7.22 0.15 -6.50
CA ARG A 284 -7.97 0.24 -7.77
C ARG A 284 -9.49 0.19 -7.54
N GLY A 285 -9.92 -0.60 -6.55
CA GLY A 285 -11.32 -0.69 -6.14
C GLY A 285 -11.89 0.58 -5.49
N LEU A 286 -11.06 1.54 -5.07
CA LEU A 286 -11.52 2.81 -4.52
C LEU A 286 -12.14 3.73 -5.59
N GLY A 287 -11.67 3.62 -6.84
CA GLY A 287 -12.15 4.44 -7.96
C GLY A 287 -11.66 5.89 -7.92
N LEU A 288 -10.37 6.10 -7.64
CA LEU A 288 -9.75 7.43 -7.58
C LEU A 288 -9.85 8.19 -8.91
N GLU A 289 -9.72 7.48 -10.03
CA GLU A 289 -9.78 8.03 -11.39
C GLU A 289 -11.18 8.56 -11.69
N GLU A 290 -12.21 7.78 -11.35
CA GLU A 290 -13.61 8.19 -11.53
C GLU A 290 -13.97 9.33 -10.58
N TRP A 291 -13.46 9.30 -9.35
CA TRP A 291 -13.62 10.41 -8.40
C TRP A 291 -13.03 11.71 -8.97
N ALA A 292 -11.80 11.67 -9.47
CA ALA A 292 -11.11 12.83 -10.03
C ALA A 292 -11.84 13.38 -11.28
N LYS A 293 -12.28 12.49 -12.17
CA LYS A 293 -13.07 12.85 -13.36
C LYS A 293 -14.40 13.52 -12.99
N ARG A 294 -15.09 13.03 -11.96
CA ARG A 294 -16.33 13.66 -11.48
C ARG A 294 -16.06 15.04 -10.88
N LEU A 295 -14.95 15.21 -10.16
CA LEU A 295 -14.57 16.52 -9.63
C LEU A 295 -14.21 17.52 -10.74
N GLU A 296 -13.54 17.06 -11.80
CA GLU A 296 -13.25 17.86 -12.99
C GLU A 296 -14.54 18.39 -13.63
N SER A 297 -15.55 17.52 -13.81
CA SER A 297 -16.88 17.94 -14.29
C SER A 297 -17.53 18.98 -13.38
N ILE A 298 -17.43 18.82 -12.05
CA ILE A 298 -17.97 19.79 -11.09
C ILE A 298 -17.23 21.13 -11.20
N ALA A 299 -15.91 21.12 -11.41
CA ALA A 299 -15.12 22.32 -11.60
C ALA A 299 -15.50 23.08 -12.87
N ASP A 300 -15.75 22.35 -13.97
CA ASP A 300 -16.21 22.94 -15.24
C ASP A 300 -17.61 23.56 -15.11
N ASP A 301 -18.54 22.84 -14.48
CA ASP A 301 -19.90 23.35 -14.22
C ASP A 301 -19.87 24.58 -13.29
N PHE A 302 -19.03 24.56 -12.26
CA PHE A 302 -18.81 25.70 -11.38
C PHE A 302 -18.26 26.92 -12.14
N ALA A 303 -17.28 26.71 -13.01
CA ALA A 303 -16.68 27.77 -13.83
C ALA A 303 -17.75 28.45 -14.70
N ASN A 304 -18.61 27.66 -15.34
CA ASN A 304 -19.74 28.15 -16.14
C ASN A 304 -20.75 28.96 -15.30
N LEU A 305 -21.23 28.40 -14.18
CA LEU A 305 -22.15 29.09 -13.27
C LEU A 305 -21.57 30.41 -12.75
N SER A 306 -20.29 30.41 -12.38
CA SER A 306 -19.60 31.60 -11.89
C SER A 306 -19.44 32.68 -12.96
N ALA A 307 -19.28 32.29 -14.23
CA ALA A 307 -19.18 33.22 -15.35
C ALA A 307 -20.54 33.89 -15.61
N GLU A 308 -21.63 33.12 -15.62
CA GLU A 308 -22.99 33.65 -15.73
C GLU A 308 -23.33 34.62 -14.59
N TYR A 309 -23.02 34.25 -13.35
CA TYR A 309 -23.24 35.11 -12.19
C TYR A 309 -22.48 36.43 -12.31
N ARG A 310 -21.19 36.38 -12.67
CA ARG A 310 -20.37 37.58 -12.88
C ARG A 310 -20.91 38.44 -14.02
N GLN A 311 -21.46 37.85 -15.08
CA GLN A 311 -22.05 38.59 -16.18
C GLN A 311 -23.35 39.30 -15.78
N ARG A 312 -24.21 38.64 -14.98
CA ARG A 312 -25.45 39.24 -14.45
C ARG A 312 -25.20 40.34 -13.43
N CYS A 313 -24.12 40.26 -12.66
CA CYS A 313 -23.76 41.25 -11.64
C CYS A 313 -22.83 42.37 -12.17
N ARG A 314 -22.51 42.42 -13.47
CA ARG A 314 -21.78 43.58 -14.02
C ARG A 314 -22.62 44.85 -13.84
N PRO A 315 -22.08 45.92 -13.23
CA PRO A 315 -22.78 47.20 -13.18
C PRO A 315 -23.05 47.67 -14.61
N LEU A 316 -24.30 48.06 -14.89
CA LEU A 316 -24.65 48.78 -16.11
C LEU A 316 -23.77 50.03 -16.17
N THR A 317 -22.76 50.02 -17.03
CA THR A 317 -22.04 51.23 -17.40
C THR A 317 -23.06 52.15 -18.03
N LYS A 318 -23.52 53.17 -17.28
CA LYS A 318 -24.26 54.29 -17.85
C LYS A 318 -23.34 54.92 -18.89
N GLU A 319 -23.69 54.79 -20.17
CA GLU A 319 -23.07 55.58 -21.22
C GLU A 319 -23.25 57.07 -20.87
N PRO A 320 -22.22 57.92 -21.04
CA PRO A 320 -22.41 59.35 -20.95
C PRO A 320 -23.33 59.76 -22.10
N VAL A 321 -24.53 60.23 -21.75
CA VAL A 321 -25.40 60.95 -22.67
C VAL A 321 -24.72 62.30 -22.91
N TRP A 322 -24.16 62.48 -24.12
CA TRP A 322 -23.61 63.74 -24.60
C TRP A 322 -24.71 64.71 -25.00
#